data_AF-A0A7C1N9E7-F1
#
_entry.id   AF-A0A7C1N9E7-F1
#
_cell.length_a   1.000
_cell.length_b   1.000
_cell.length_c   1.000
_cell.angle_alpha   90.00
_cell.angle_beta   90.00
_cell.angle_gamma   90.00
#
_symmetry.space_group_name_H-M   'P 1'
#
loop_
_entity.id
_entity.type
_entity.pdbx_description
1 polymer ?
#
loop_
_entity_poly.entity_id
_entity_poly.type
_entity_poly.pdbx_seq_one_letter_code
_entity_poly.pdbx_strand_id
1 'polypeptide(L)'
;MDYLGFGIKNYGFDGKNLRPVIASDKSINDYVFSLQDTLRSTNNEQHKLIYDIGSKEFSLFDLNNDKNEKENLYNFEEKISEA
;
A
#
# COMPACT_ATOMS: atom_id res chain seq x y z
N MET A 1 11.85 -13.12 14.12
CA MET A 1 12.37 -14.48 13.81
C MET A 1 13.83 -14.45 13.44
N ASP A 2 14.27 -13.57 12.54
CA ASP A 2 15.69 -13.47 12.17
C ASP A 2 16.60 -13.09 13.36
N TYR A 3 16.21 -12.10 14.17
CA TYR A 3 16.91 -11.76 15.43
C TYR A 3 16.90 -12.88 16.48
N LEU A 4 16.00 -13.84 16.35
CA LEU A 4 15.88 -15.00 17.24
C LEU A 4 16.62 -16.23 16.68
N GLY A 5 17.29 -16.11 15.52
CA GLY A 5 18.06 -17.19 14.89
C GLY A 5 17.24 -18.27 14.18
N PHE A 6 15.93 -18.06 13.97
CA PHE A 6 15.06 -19.03 13.31
C PHE A 6 14.95 -18.78 11.81
N GLY A 7 15.18 -19.82 11.01
CA GLY A 7 14.93 -19.81 9.57
C GLY A 7 13.43 -19.86 9.24
N ILE A 8 12.96 -18.93 8.42
CA ILE A 8 11.53 -18.74 8.11
C ILE A 8 11.05 -19.46 6.84
N LYS A 9 11.92 -20.21 6.17
CA LYS A 9 11.70 -20.73 4.80
C LYS A 9 10.46 -21.62 4.62
N ASN A 10 9.96 -22.24 5.69
CA ASN A 10 8.85 -23.20 5.64
C ASN A 10 7.53 -22.68 6.25
N TYR A 11 7.45 -21.41 6.60
CA TYR A 11 6.33 -20.88 7.40
C TYR A 11 5.34 -20.02 6.61
N GLY A 12 5.51 -19.87 5.29
CA GLY A 12 4.53 -19.20 4.43
C GLY A 12 4.29 -17.72 4.79
N PHE A 13 5.30 -17.02 5.30
CA PHE A 13 5.18 -15.60 5.61
C PHE A 13 5.26 -14.75 4.35
N ASP A 14 4.29 -13.85 4.17
CA ASP A 14 4.28 -12.85 3.08
C ASP A 14 5.16 -11.62 3.41
N GLY A 15 5.53 -11.44 4.68
CA GLY A 15 6.35 -10.32 5.15
C GLY A 15 7.84 -10.46 4.82
N LYS A 16 8.54 -9.33 4.70
CA LYS A 16 9.99 -9.26 4.42
C LYS A 16 10.83 -9.06 5.69
N ASN A 17 12.06 -9.56 5.67
CA ASN A 17 13.02 -9.31 6.76
C ASN A 17 13.48 -7.85 6.74
N LEU A 18 13.25 -7.11 7.82
CA LEU A 18 13.65 -5.70 7.97
C LEU A 18 15.09 -5.51 8.46
N ARG A 19 15.80 -6.56 8.89
CA ARG A 19 17.18 -6.44 9.38
C ARG A 19 18.13 -5.75 8.38
N PRO A 20 18.09 -6.03 7.06
CA PRO A 20 18.94 -5.31 6.10
C PRO A 20 18.64 -3.81 6.05
N VAL A 21 17.39 -3.40 6.20
CA VAL A 21 16.98 -1.98 6.24
C VAL A 21 17.59 -1.29 7.44
N ILE A 22 17.40 -1.89 8.62
CA ILE A 22 17.92 -1.37 9.89
C ILE A 22 19.45 -1.25 9.85
N ALA A 23 20.13 -2.17 9.17
CA ALA A 23 21.59 -2.21 9.10
C ALA A 23 22.21 -1.33 8.00
N SER A 24 21.43 -0.90 7.00
CA SER A 24 21.99 -0.23 5.80
C SER A 24 21.28 1.05 5.38
N ASP A 25 20.31 1.55 6.15
CA ASP A 25 19.49 2.74 5.84
C ASP A 25 18.83 2.69 4.44
N LYS A 26 18.68 1.49 3.86
CA LYS A 26 18.01 1.28 2.58
C LYS A 26 16.53 1.03 2.80
N SER A 27 15.67 1.67 2.03
CA SER A 27 14.23 1.41 2.07
C SER A 27 13.86 0.07 1.40
N ILE A 28 12.78 -0.55 1.88
CA ILE A 28 12.09 -1.63 1.18
C ILE A 28 10.90 -0.96 0.48
N ASN A 29 11.07 -0.64 -0.81
CA ASN A 29 10.00 -0.06 -1.61
C ASN A 29 9.23 -1.20 -2.28
N ASP A 30 8.13 -1.63 -1.64
CA ASP A 30 7.19 -2.59 -2.18
C ASP A 30 5.75 -2.13 -1.97
N TYR A 31 4.83 -2.77 -2.69
CA TYR A 31 3.42 -2.60 -2.42
C TYR A 31 3.04 -3.19 -1.05
N VAL A 32 2.37 -2.39 -0.24
CA VAL A 32 1.79 -2.80 1.04
C VAL A 32 0.29 -2.98 0.85
N PHE A 33 -0.20 -4.17 1.15
CA PHE A 33 -1.61 -4.52 1.02
C PHE A 33 -2.31 -4.50 2.37
N SER A 34 -3.57 -4.06 2.39
CA SER A 34 -4.43 -4.19 3.57
C SER A 34 -5.87 -4.55 3.19
N LEU A 35 -6.58 -5.10 4.17
CA LEU A 35 -8.00 -5.43 4.07
C LEU A 35 -8.71 -4.97 5.35
N GLN A 36 -9.86 -4.35 5.18
CA GLN A 36 -10.76 -4.01 6.28
C GLN A 36 -12.19 -4.07 5.74
N ASP A 37 -13.03 -4.95 6.29
CA ASP A 37 -14.40 -5.17 5.82
C ASP A 37 -14.45 -5.39 4.29
N THR A 38 -15.14 -4.51 3.55
CA THR A 38 -15.24 -4.54 2.08
C THR A 38 -14.08 -3.83 1.37
N LEU A 39 -13.26 -3.08 2.10
CA LEU A 39 -12.15 -2.31 1.55
C LEU A 39 -10.93 -3.20 1.32
N ARG A 40 -10.31 -3.02 0.16
CA ARG A 40 -8.99 -3.55 -0.19
C ARG A 40 -8.11 -2.38 -0.54
N SER A 41 -6.92 -2.29 0.04
CA SER A 41 -5.99 -1.23 -0.31
C SER A 41 -4.62 -1.77 -0.68
N THR A 42 -3.94 -1.02 -1.54
CA THR A 42 -2.52 -1.18 -1.85
C THR A 42 -1.86 0.19 -1.89
N ASN A 43 -0.62 0.30 -1.42
CA ASN A 43 0.15 1.54 -1.50
C ASN A 43 1.64 1.28 -1.74
N ASN A 44 2.33 2.23 -2.36
CA ASN A 44 3.77 2.18 -2.63
C ASN A 44 4.51 3.40 -2.04
N GLU A 45 4.07 3.86 -0.87
CA GLU A 45 4.50 5.10 -0.18
C GLU A 45 4.12 6.42 -0.89
N GLN A 46 4.04 6.42 -2.22
CA GLN A 46 3.71 7.61 -3.01
C GLN A 46 2.23 7.70 -3.33
N HIS A 47 1.61 6.57 -3.63
CA HIS A 47 0.20 6.49 -4.00
C HIS A 47 -0.48 5.40 -3.21
N LYS A 48 -1.76 5.59 -2.93
CA LYS A 48 -2.63 4.61 -2.31
C LYS A 48 -3.88 4.42 -3.16
N LEU A 49 -4.14 3.18 -3.54
CA LEU A 49 -5.36 2.77 -4.21
C LEU A 49 -6.23 2.01 -3.21
N ILE A 50 -7.50 2.38 -3.12
CA ILE A 50 -8.52 1.70 -2.34
C ILE A 50 -9.62 1.24 -3.28
N TYR A 51 -10.05 0.00 -3.12
CA TYR A 51 -11.21 -0.56 -3.81
C TYR A 51 -12.23 -1.02 -2.75
N ASP A 52 -13.46 -0.50 -2.84
CA ASP A 52 -14.58 -1.00 -2.05
C ASP A 52 -15.34 -2.06 -2.84
N ILE A 53 -15.29 -3.31 -2.36
CA ILE A 53 -16.00 -4.42 -3.00
C ILE A 53 -17.52 -4.24 -2.92
N GLY A 54 -18.02 -3.55 -1.89
CA GLY A 54 -19.45 -3.32 -1.66
C GLY A 54 -20.06 -2.39 -2.71
N SER A 55 -19.49 -1.20 -2.87
CA SER A 55 -19.94 -0.20 -3.86
C SER A 55 -19.35 -0.42 -5.25
N LYS A 56 -18.26 -1.20 -5.38
CA LYS A 56 -17.42 -1.35 -6.57
C LYS A 56 -16.73 -0.06 -7.01
N GLU A 57 -16.52 0.87 -6.09
CA GLU A 57 -15.85 2.14 -6.36
C GLU A 57 -14.35 2.06 -6.06
N PHE A 58 -13.57 2.88 -6.77
CA PHE A 58 -12.15 3.07 -6.53
C PHE A 58 -11.88 4.45 -5.93
N SER A 59 -10.83 4.54 -5.13
CA SER A 59 -10.27 5.81 -4.67
C SER A 59 -8.77 5.78 -4.80
N LEU A 60 -8.19 6.85 -5.36
CA LEU A 60 -6.76 7.00 -5.56
C LEU A 60 -6.28 8.27 -4.86
N PHE A 61 -5.25 8.14 -4.03
CA PHE A 61 -4.65 9.25 -3.28
C PHE A 61 -3.17 9.36 -3.58
N ASP A 62 -2.67 10.59 -3.77
CA ASP A 62 -1.24 10.93 -3.82
C ASP A 62 -0.76 11.30 -2.41
N LEU A 63 0.00 10.41 -1.80
CA LEU A 63 0.51 10.55 -0.43
C LEU A 63 1.66 11.56 -0.31
N ASN A 64 2.30 11.95 -1.42
CA ASN A 64 3.33 13.00 -1.37
C ASN A 64 2.71 14.37 -1.12
N ASN A 65 1.60 14.64 -1.79
CA ASN A 65 0.92 15.92 -1.77
C ASN A 65 -0.27 15.96 -0.80
N ASP A 66 -0.91 14.82 -0.55
CA ASP A 66 -2.07 14.68 0.34
C ASP A 66 -1.92 13.51 1.33
N LYS A 67 -1.13 13.76 2.37
CA LYS A 67 -0.89 12.78 3.46
C LYS A 67 -2.13 12.40 4.26
N ASN A 68 -3.22 13.16 4.13
CA ASN A 68 -4.44 12.95 4.90
C ASN A 68 -5.57 12.32 4.06
N GLU A 69 -5.30 11.93 2.82
CA GLU A 69 -6.25 11.21 1.96
C GLU A 69 -7.58 11.97 1.80
N LYS A 70 -7.52 13.29 1.64
CA LYS A 70 -8.66 14.20 1.48
C LYS A 70 -9.13 14.33 0.03
N GLU A 71 -8.23 14.22 -0.94
CA GLU A 71 -8.51 14.43 -2.36
C GLU A 71 -8.45 13.09 -3.12
N ASN A 72 -9.61 12.59 -3.53
CA ASN A 72 -9.68 11.40 -4.38
C ASN A 72 -9.43 11.77 -5.85
N LEU A 73 -8.28 11.36 -6.37
CA LEU A 73 -7.83 11.59 -7.74
C LEU A 73 -8.51 10.69 -8.78
N TYR A 74 -9.11 9.57 -8.36
CA TYR A 74 -9.78 8.64 -9.29
C TYR A 74 -10.95 9.32 -10.01
N ASN A 75 -11.68 10.19 -9.30
CA ASN A 75 -12.80 10.95 -9.86
C ASN A 75 -12.36 12.18 -10.66
N PHE A 76 -11.06 12.50 -10.68
CA PHE A 76 -10.52 13.67 -11.37
C PHE A 76 -10.29 13.38 -12.86
N GLU A 77 -9.89 12.16 -13.21
CA GLU A 77 -9.62 11.78 -14.61
C GLU A 77 -10.91 11.63 -15.44
N GLU A 78 -12.01 11.13 -14.86
CA GLU A 78 -13.31 11.04 -15.55
C GLU A 78 -13.83 12.40 -16.02
N LYS A 79 -13.58 13.47 -15.24
CA LYS A 79 -14.01 14.83 -15.58
C LYS A 79 -13.21 15.47 -16.71
N ILE A 80 -11.99 15.01 -16.95
CA ILE A 80 -11.14 15.55 -18.03
C ILE A 80 -11.49 14.87 -19.36
N SER A 81 -12.00 13.63 -19.35
CA SER A 81 -12.42 12.91 -20.56
C SER A 81 -13.75 13.38 -21.17
N GLU A 82 -14.53 14.22 -20.47
CA GLU A 82 -15.82 14.75 -20.95
C GLU A 82 -15.75 16.24 -21.40
N ALA A 83 -14.56 16.86 -21.44
CA ALA A 83 -14.36 18.27 -21.76
C ALA A 83 -13.85 18.53 -23.20
#